data_AF-A0AAV8UQQ5-F1
#
_entry.id   AF-A0AAV8UQQ5-F1
#
_cell.length_a   1.000
_cell.length_b   1.000
_cell.length_c   1.000
_cell.angle_alpha   90.00
_cell.angle_beta   90.00
_cell.angle_gamma   90.00
#
_symmetry.space_group_name_H-M   'P 1'
#
loop_
_entity.id
_entity.type
_entity.pdbx_description
1 polymer ?
#
loop_
_entity_poly.entity_id
_entity_poly.type
_entity_poly.pdbx_seq_one_letter_code
_entity_poly.pdbx_strand_id
1 'polypeptide(L)'
;MVAFLRSTGSSLVLRRSEQICSRQRVNVMSAAGSLDEEPMLQYVLVRRDLMTDMQWPLGSVITQGVHAAVGALWTYREDEDTKKYCSQSGGLETSASFSGDISNQMHTVVLGAKNEAEMIKLAETLDNADKSYALWREHPENICTALATKPYHKSEIQPYFKKFRLLK
;
A
#
# COMPACT_ATOMS: atom_id res chain seq x y z
N MET A 1 44.26 -45.58 -0.42
CA MET A 1 44.97 -46.16 -1.58
C MET A 1 44.74 -45.20 -2.75
N VAL A 2 45.59 -44.17 -2.92
CA VAL A 2 46.56 -43.99 -4.03
C VAL A 2 45.92 -44.39 -5.38
N ALA A 3 45.78 -43.55 -6.40
CA ALA A 3 46.82 -42.90 -7.19
C ALA A 3 46.13 -42.06 -8.32
N PHE A 4 46.66 -40.90 -8.75
CA PHE A 4 47.43 -40.73 -10.02
C PHE A 4 46.56 -40.97 -11.29
N LEU A 5 46.38 -40.05 -12.24
CA LEU A 5 47.40 -39.57 -13.18
C LEU A 5 46.84 -38.49 -14.13
N ARG A 6 47.70 -37.53 -14.46
CA ARG A 6 47.63 -36.73 -15.70
C ARG A 6 47.86 -37.63 -16.91
N SER A 7 47.34 -37.28 -18.09
CA SER A 7 48.14 -37.04 -19.31
C SER A 7 47.33 -37.08 -20.62
N THR A 8 47.65 -36.11 -21.49
CA THR A 8 47.73 -36.15 -22.98
C THR A 8 46.50 -36.35 -23.86
N GLY A 9 46.33 -35.41 -24.79
CA GLY A 9 46.46 -35.77 -26.21
C GLY A 9 45.43 -35.22 -27.22
N SER A 10 45.94 -34.41 -28.14
CA SER A 10 45.65 -34.44 -29.59
C SER A 10 44.53 -33.59 -30.22
N SER A 11 44.98 -32.48 -30.83
CA SER A 11 44.89 -32.14 -32.27
C SER A 11 43.55 -32.26 -33.04
N LEU A 12 43.02 -31.07 -33.36
CA LEU A 12 42.56 -30.58 -34.69
C LEU A 12 41.65 -31.47 -35.55
N VAL A 13 40.38 -31.06 -35.70
CA VAL A 13 39.70 -30.98 -37.00
C VAL A 13 38.76 -29.77 -37.01
N LEU A 14 39.05 -28.77 -37.86
CA LEU A 14 38.13 -27.70 -38.27
C LEU A 14 36.97 -28.28 -39.07
N ARG A 15 35.72 -27.93 -38.76
CA ARG A 15 34.67 -27.63 -39.76
C ARG A 15 33.72 -26.55 -39.26
N ARG A 16 33.32 -25.71 -40.22
CA ARG A 16 32.64 -24.42 -40.10
C ARG A 16 31.18 -24.52 -39.60
N SER A 17 30.74 -23.35 -39.18
CA SER A 17 29.38 -22.79 -39.24
C SER A 17 28.32 -23.39 -38.33
N GLU A 18 28.10 -22.72 -37.21
CA GLU A 18 26.78 -22.28 -36.77
C GLU A 18 26.95 -21.18 -35.72
N GLN A 19 26.68 -19.95 -36.12
CA GLN A 19 26.66 -18.78 -35.25
C GLN A 19 25.36 -18.83 -34.44
N ILE A 20 25.35 -19.64 -33.38
CA ILE A 20 24.29 -19.64 -32.39
C ILE A 20 24.52 -18.42 -31.50
N CYS A 21 23.74 -17.37 -31.76
CA CYS A 21 23.57 -16.24 -30.85
C CYS A 21 23.10 -16.78 -29.50
N SER A 22 24.03 -16.90 -28.55
CA SER A 22 23.72 -17.24 -27.17
C SER A 22 22.87 -16.11 -26.60
N ARG A 23 21.56 -16.34 -26.53
CA ARG A 23 20.66 -15.55 -25.67
C ARG A 23 21.19 -15.66 -24.25
N GLN A 24 21.97 -14.66 -23.86
CA GLN A 24 22.35 -14.45 -22.48
C GLN A 24 21.05 -14.27 -21.73
N ARG A 25 20.70 -15.25 -20.89
CA ARG A 25 19.61 -15.13 -19.92
C ARG A 25 19.96 -13.92 -19.07
N VAL A 26 19.27 -12.81 -19.32
CA VAL A 26 19.29 -11.68 -18.41
C VAL A 26 18.66 -12.20 -17.13
N ASN A 27 19.48 -12.48 -16.12
CA ASN A 27 19.00 -12.69 -14.77
C ASN A 27 18.42 -11.34 -14.35
N VAL A 28 17.11 -11.18 -14.50
CA VAL A 28 16.40 -10.07 -13.87
C VAL A 28 16.40 -10.38 -12.38
N MET A 29 17.45 -9.95 -11.69
CA MET A 29 17.44 -9.87 -10.24
C MET A 29 16.33 -8.89 -9.87
N SER A 30 15.22 -9.41 -9.34
CA SER A 30 14.23 -8.60 -8.67
C SER A 30 14.93 -7.99 -7.46
N ALA A 31 15.15 -6.67 -7.49
CA ALA A 31 15.49 -5.92 -6.30
C ALA A 31 14.20 -5.80 -5.46
N ALA A 32 13.88 -6.86 -4.71
CA ALA A 32 12.87 -6.78 -3.67
C ALA A 32 13.50 -6.04 -2.48
N GLY A 33 13.17 -4.76 -2.31
CA GLY A 33 13.40 -4.08 -1.03
C GLY A 33 12.56 -4.75 0.06
N SER A 34 13.03 -4.73 1.31
CA SER A 34 12.24 -5.19 2.46
C SER A 34 10.99 -4.31 2.62
N LEU A 35 9.85 -4.92 2.96
CA LEU A 35 8.61 -4.19 3.22
C LEU A 35 8.80 -3.09 4.29
N ASP A 36 9.71 -3.29 5.25
CA ASP A 36 10.00 -2.32 6.32
C ASP A 36 10.49 -0.94 5.81
N GLU A 37 10.99 -0.84 4.57
CA GLU A 37 11.40 0.43 3.96
C GLU A 37 10.31 1.04 3.06
N GLU A 38 9.21 0.32 2.82
CA GLU A 38 8.13 0.79 1.96
C GLU A 38 7.21 1.78 2.69
N PRO A 39 6.91 2.97 2.12
CA PRO A 39 6.03 3.94 2.75
C PRO A 39 4.68 3.33 3.10
N MET A 40 4.29 3.50 4.36
CA MET A 40 2.98 3.15 4.86
C MET A 40 2.00 4.29 4.64
N LEU A 41 0.74 3.97 4.36
CA LEU A 41 -0.30 4.97 4.22
C LEU A 41 -1.67 4.43 4.62
N GLN A 42 -2.53 5.36 5.01
CA GLN A 42 -3.95 5.12 5.20
C GLN A 42 -4.72 5.70 4.02
N TYR A 43 -5.59 4.92 3.40
CA TYR A 43 -6.56 5.46 2.45
C TYR A 43 -7.85 5.82 3.18
N VAL A 44 -8.36 7.02 2.92
CA VAL A 44 -9.69 7.48 3.34
C VAL A 44 -10.48 7.79 2.09
N LEU A 45 -11.62 7.13 1.91
CA LEU A 45 -12.54 7.37 0.81
C LEU A 45 -13.80 8.03 1.35
N VAL A 46 -14.15 9.19 0.81
CA VAL A 46 -15.36 9.93 1.20
C VAL A 46 -16.29 10.03 0.01
N ARG A 47 -17.60 9.98 0.26
CA ARG A 47 -18.61 10.20 -0.79
C ARG A 47 -18.63 11.65 -1.27
N ARG A 48 -18.52 11.85 -2.59
CA ARG A 48 -18.59 13.17 -3.24
C ARG A 48 -20.01 13.70 -3.35
N ASP A 49 -20.97 12.81 -3.58
CA ASP A 49 -22.39 13.14 -3.68
C ASP A 49 -22.96 13.75 -2.40
N LEU A 50 -22.31 13.55 -1.25
CA LEU A 50 -22.63 14.28 -0.02
C LEU A 50 -22.53 15.80 -0.23
N MET A 51 -21.47 16.28 -0.90
CA MET A 51 -21.28 17.70 -1.18
C MET A 51 -22.09 18.15 -2.40
N THR A 52 -22.06 17.38 -3.49
CA THR A 52 -22.61 17.83 -4.78
C THR A 52 -24.13 17.69 -4.85
N ASP A 53 -24.67 16.56 -4.39
CA ASP A 53 -26.06 16.19 -4.63
C ASP A 53 -26.89 16.41 -3.36
N MET A 54 -26.33 16.04 -2.20
CA MET A 54 -26.97 16.17 -0.89
C MET A 54 -26.66 17.48 -0.17
N GLN A 55 -25.76 18.31 -0.72
CA GLN A 55 -25.46 19.68 -0.27
C GLN A 55 -24.98 19.76 1.19
N TRP A 56 -24.30 18.73 1.67
CA TRP A 56 -23.69 18.74 2.99
C TRP A 56 -22.59 19.81 3.06
N PRO A 57 -22.49 20.56 4.16
CA PRO A 57 -21.42 21.52 4.33
C PRO A 57 -20.08 20.79 4.42
N LEU A 58 -19.02 21.44 3.89
CA LEU A 58 -17.68 20.86 3.80
C LEU A 58 -17.19 20.32 5.16
N GLY A 59 -17.43 21.04 6.25
CA GLY A 59 -17.04 20.62 7.60
C GLY A 59 -17.67 19.28 8.01
N SER A 60 -18.94 19.05 7.68
CA SER A 60 -19.61 17.77 7.95
C SER A 60 -18.97 16.65 7.15
N VAL A 61 -18.66 16.88 5.86
CA VAL A 61 -18.03 15.86 5.00
C VAL A 61 -16.60 15.52 5.45
N ILE A 62 -15.82 16.52 5.87
CA ILE A 62 -14.51 16.32 6.51
C ILE A 62 -14.66 15.43 7.74
N THR A 63 -15.65 15.72 8.60
CA THR A 63 -15.89 14.98 9.84
C THR A 63 -16.17 13.49 9.57
N GLN A 64 -16.90 13.16 8.51
CA GLN A 64 -17.13 11.77 8.11
C GLN A 64 -15.81 11.03 7.77
N GLY A 65 -14.92 11.68 7.00
CA GLY A 65 -13.61 11.13 6.69
C GLY A 65 -12.74 10.93 7.93
N VAL A 66 -12.78 11.88 8.86
CA VAL A 66 -12.07 11.79 10.15
C VAL A 66 -12.60 10.65 11.01
N HIS A 67 -13.92 10.50 11.13
CA HIS A 67 -14.51 9.39 11.89
C HIS A 67 -14.12 8.02 11.32
N ALA A 68 -14.16 7.85 10.00
CA ALA A 68 -13.70 6.62 9.38
C ALA A 68 -12.22 6.36 9.66
N ALA A 69 -11.36 7.37 9.49
CA ALA A 69 -9.92 7.24 9.70
C ALA A 69 -9.57 6.84 11.15
N VAL A 70 -10.13 7.57 12.12
CA VAL A 70 -9.93 7.28 13.56
C VAL A 70 -10.56 5.94 13.93
N GLY A 71 -11.74 5.62 13.40
CA GLY A 71 -12.41 4.35 13.62
C GLY A 71 -11.57 3.16 13.14
N ALA A 72 -10.94 3.26 11.96
CA ALA A 72 -10.01 2.24 11.48
C ALA A 72 -8.79 2.09 12.39
N LEU A 73 -8.12 3.20 12.75
CA LEU A 73 -6.96 3.15 13.64
C LEU A 73 -7.30 2.55 15.01
N TRP A 74 -8.43 2.93 15.60
CA TRP A 74 -8.85 2.39 16.89
C TRP A 74 -9.19 0.90 16.83
N THR A 75 -9.89 0.48 15.76
CA THR A 75 -10.29 -0.92 15.55
C THR A 75 -9.08 -1.82 15.40
N TYR A 76 -8.06 -1.38 14.66
CA TYR A 76 -6.86 -2.16 14.36
C TYR A 76 -5.61 -1.71 15.15
N ARG A 77 -5.77 -1.01 16.27
CA ARG A 77 -4.65 -0.46 17.06
C ARG A 77 -3.61 -1.49 17.53
N GLU A 78 -4.00 -2.77 17.63
CA GLU A 78 -3.11 -3.86 18.06
C GLU A 78 -2.34 -4.50 16.90
N ASP A 79 -2.69 -4.19 15.65
CA ASP A 79 -2.00 -4.65 14.46
C ASP A 79 -0.63 -3.98 14.31
N GLU A 80 0.39 -4.76 13.94
CA GLU A 80 1.78 -4.29 13.92
C GLU A 80 2.01 -3.18 12.88
N ASP A 81 1.34 -3.24 11.72
CA ASP A 81 1.41 -2.17 10.72
C ASP A 81 0.78 -0.89 11.26
N THR A 82 -0.33 -1.01 11.99
CA THR A 82 -1.00 0.15 12.60
C THR A 82 -0.12 0.78 13.69
N LYS A 83 0.52 -0.02 14.55
CA LYS A 83 1.50 0.46 15.53
C LYS A 83 2.70 1.15 14.87
N LYS A 84 3.28 0.51 13.85
CA LYS A 84 4.39 1.08 13.07
C LYS A 84 3.99 2.44 12.49
N TYR A 85 2.86 2.51 11.79
CA TYR A 85 2.33 3.74 11.22
C TYR A 85 2.11 4.86 12.25
N CYS A 86 1.55 4.55 13.43
CA CYS A 86 1.35 5.54 14.49
C CYS A 86 2.64 5.90 15.25
N SER A 87 3.64 5.02 15.26
CA SER A 87 4.97 5.31 15.84
C SER A 87 5.83 6.15 14.90
N GLN A 88 5.53 6.11 13.59
CA GLN A 88 6.19 6.94 12.58
C GLN A 88 5.78 8.42 12.70
N SER A 89 4.66 8.78 13.31
CA SER A 89 4.27 10.17 13.52
C SER A 89 4.77 10.72 14.86
N GLY A 90 6.05 11.10 14.93
CA GLY A 90 6.60 12.09 15.87
C GLY A 90 6.43 11.88 17.39
N GLY A 91 7.58 11.74 18.09
CA GLY A 91 7.70 12.25 19.46
C GLY A 91 7.32 11.30 20.59
N LEU A 92 7.97 10.13 20.65
CA LEU A 92 8.54 9.73 21.94
C LEU A 92 10.05 9.63 21.73
N GLU A 93 10.75 10.66 22.17
CA GLU A 93 12.19 10.77 22.10
C GLU A 93 12.91 9.56 22.73
N THR A 94 13.42 8.66 21.91
CA THR A 94 14.59 7.85 22.30
C THR A 94 15.84 8.53 21.78
N SER A 95 16.27 9.60 22.48
CA SER A 95 17.66 10.10 22.64
C SER A 95 18.66 10.08 21.47
N ALA A 96 18.26 9.88 20.22
CA ALA A 96 19.18 9.69 19.11
C ALA A 96 18.49 10.14 17.82
N SER A 97 18.54 11.45 17.54
CA SER A 97 18.69 12.03 16.19
C SER A 97 18.46 13.54 16.24
N PHE A 98 19.54 14.30 16.43
CA PHE A 98 19.62 15.75 16.19
C PHE A 98 19.74 16.03 14.67
N SER A 99 18.97 15.32 13.86
CA SER A 99 18.90 15.49 12.42
C SER A 99 17.43 15.66 12.10
N GLY A 100 17.03 16.88 11.76
CA GLY A 100 15.65 17.28 11.48
C GLY A 100 15.09 16.65 10.20
N ASP A 101 15.02 15.33 10.17
CA ASP A 101 14.36 14.60 9.10
C ASP A 101 12.87 14.45 9.43
N ILE A 102 12.06 15.14 8.63
CA ILE A 102 10.59 15.22 8.73
C ILE A 102 9.95 14.01 8.00
N SER A 103 10.77 13.07 7.50
CA SER A 103 10.36 11.92 6.69
C SER A 103 9.45 10.91 7.43
N ASN A 104 9.45 10.93 8.76
CA ASN A 104 8.57 10.13 9.61
C ASN A 104 7.29 10.91 9.95
N GLN A 105 6.33 10.93 9.03
CA GLN A 105 4.99 11.46 9.26
C GLN A 105 3.93 10.46 8.78
N MET A 106 2.83 10.36 9.53
CA MET A 106 1.64 9.61 9.10
C MET A 106 1.12 10.17 7.78
N HIS A 107 1.08 9.33 6.76
CA HIS A 107 0.57 9.70 5.44
C HIS A 107 -0.85 9.16 5.24
N THR A 108 -1.81 10.06 5.06
CA THR A 108 -3.21 9.73 4.77
C THR A 108 -3.60 10.29 3.41
N VAL A 109 -4.16 9.45 2.54
CA VAL A 109 -4.62 9.85 1.21
C VAL A 109 -6.14 9.89 1.17
N VAL A 110 -6.69 11.08 0.99
CA VAL A 110 -8.15 11.29 0.91
C VAL A 110 -8.61 11.27 -0.55
N LEU A 111 -9.46 10.31 -0.85
CA LEU A 111 -10.05 10.07 -2.17
C LEU A 111 -11.55 10.26 -2.11
N GLY A 112 -12.16 10.48 -3.28
CA GLY A 112 -13.60 10.64 -3.39
C GLY A 112 -14.26 9.55 -4.23
N ALA A 113 -15.21 8.82 -3.63
CA ALA A 113 -16.15 7.96 -4.33
C ALA A 113 -17.29 8.79 -4.92
N LYS A 114 -17.82 8.38 -6.07
CA LYS A 114 -18.96 9.04 -6.71
C LYS A 114 -20.21 9.01 -5.83
N ASN A 115 -20.51 7.85 -5.25
CA ASN A 115 -21.71 7.61 -4.45
C ASN A 115 -21.55 6.40 -3.53
N GLU A 116 -22.60 6.09 -2.76
CA GLU A 116 -22.62 4.95 -1.83
C GLU A 116 -22.39 3.60 -2.52
N ALA A 117 -22.99 3.37 -3.68
CA ALA A 117 -22.84 2.11 -4.41
C ALA A 117 -21.38 1.84 -4.80
N GLU A 118 -20.62 2.87 -5.20
CA GLU A 118 -19.20 2.72 -5.50
C GLU A 118 -18.37 2.39 -4.24
N MET A 119 -18.75 2.96 -3.10
CA MET A 119 -18.12 2.68 -1.80
C MET A 119 -18.38 1.25 -1.33
N ILE A 120 -19.63 0.77 -1.41
CA ILE A 120 -19.98 -0.62 -1.07
C ILE A 120 -19.22 -1.60 -1.96
N LYS A 121 -19.14 -1.33 -3.27
CA LYS A 121 -18.35 -2.17 -4.18
C LYS A 121 -16.87 -2.22 -3.81
N LEU A 122 -16.29 -1.13 -3.31
CA LEU A 122 -14.92 -1.16 -2.80
C LEU A 122 -14.82 -1.99 -1.53
N ALA A 123 -15.75 -1.83 -0.58
CA ALA A 123 -15.79 -2.62 0.65
C ALA A 123 -15.79 -4.13 0.34
N GLU A 124 -16.67 -4.58 -0.56
CA GLU A 124 -16.69 -5.97 -1.05
C GLU A 124 -15.37 -6.39 -1.71
N THR A 125 -14.73 -5.49 -2.46
CA THR A 125 -13.43 -5.78 -3.09
C THR A 125 -12.33 -5.98 -2.05
N LEU A 126 -12.35 -5.19 -0.97
CA LEU A 126 -11.39 -5.28 0.13
C LEU A 126 -11.64 -6.53 0.99
N ASP A 127 -12.89 -6.88 1.27
CA ASP A 127 -13.26 -8.12 1.97
C ASP A 127 -12.76 -9.35 1.22
N ASN A 128 -12.98 -9.41 -0.10
CA ASN A 128 -12.50 -10.51 -0.95
C ASN A 128 -10.96 -10.60 -1.02
N ALA A 129 -10.28 -9.50 -0.72
CA ALA A 129 -8.83 -9.41 -0.70
C ALA A 129 -8.23 -9.55 0.71
N ASP A 130 -9.06 -9.83 1.72
CA ASP A 130 -8.69 -9.88 3.14
C ASP A 130 -7.96 -8.60 3.60
N LYS A 131 -8.47 -7.44 3.16
CA LYS A 131 -7.96 -6.13 3.55
C LYS A 131 -8.92 -5.49 4.54
N SER A 132 -8.48 -5.36 5.77
CA SER A 132 -9.16 -4.68 6.86
C SER A 132 -9.38 -3.17 6.62
N TYR A 133 -10.62 -2.73 6.86
CA TYR A 133 -11.07 -1.34 6.80
C TYR A 133 -12.14 -1.06 7.87
N ALA A 134 -12.50 0.20 8.03
CA ALA A 134 -13.69 0.66 8.75
C ALA A 134 -14.63 1.37 7.78
N LEU A 135 -15.91 0.99 7.80
CA LEU A 135 -16.98 1.62 7.04
C LEU A 135 -17.82 2.48 7.99
N TRP A 136 -17.78 3.79 7.79
CA TRP A 136 -18.50 4.74 8.63
C TRP A 136 -19.90 5.00 8.07
N ARG A 137 -20.90 4.89 8.96
CA ARG A 137 -22.31 5.12 8.67
C ARG A 137 -22.81 6.26 9.52
N GLU A 138 -23.45 7.24 8.89
CA GLU A 138 -24.06 8.36 9.59
C GLU A 138 -25.49 8.02 10.02
N HIS A 139 -25.85 8.38 11.25
CA HIS A 139 -27.21 8.27 11.80
C HIS A 139 -27.89 9.65 11.86
N PRO A 140 -29.23 9.71 11.81
CA PRO A 140 -30.20 8.60 11.84
C PRO A 140 -30.44 7.90 10.48
N GLU A 141 -30.00 8.45 9.36
CA GLU A 141 -30.31 7.97 8.01
C GLU A 141 -29.67 6.62 7.66
N ASN A 142 -28.64 6.20 8.42
CA ASN A 142 -27.91 4.94 8.29
C ASN A 142 -27.22 4.74 6.92
N ILE A 143 -26.77 5.84 6.33
CA ILE A 143 -26.06 5.86 5.04
C ILE A 143 -24.55 5.73 5.24
N CYS A 144 -23.86 4.99 4.38
CA CYS A 144 -22.40 4.96 4.38
C CYS A 144 -21.88 6.27 3.82
N THR A 145 -20.99 6.95 4.54
CA THR A 145 -20.49 8.28 4.16
C THR A 145 -18.99 8.28 3.88
N ALA A 146 -18.24 7.43 4.58
CA ALA A 146 -16.80 7.30 4.44
C ALA A 146 -16.32 5.86 4.72
N LEU A 147 -15.18 5.51 4.16
CA LEU A 147 -14.45 4.27 4.41
C LEU A 147 -12.99 4.62 4.65
N ALA A 148 -12.33 4.00 5.63
CA ALA A 148 -10.89 4.12 5.80
C ALA A 148 -10.25 2.75 6.00
N THR A 149 -9.09 2.54 5.41
CA THR A 149 -8.32 1.31 5.63
C THR A 149 -7.62 1.36 6.99
N LYS A 150 -7.21 0.22 7.53
CA LYS A 150 -6.02 0.25 8.41
C LYS A 150 -4.81 0.76 7.60
N PRO A 151 -3.73 1.21 8.24
CA PRO A 151 -2.49 1.49 7.53
C PRO A 151 -1.95 0.22 6.85
N TYR A 152 -1.43 0.38 5.64
CA TYR A 152 -0.77 -0.68 4.88
C TYR A 152 0.47 -0.13 4.19
N HIS A 153 1.38 -1.03 3.82
CA HIS A 153 2.41 -0.69 2.83
C HIS A 153 1.76 -0.32 1.49
N LYS A 154 2.31 0.70 0.85
CA LYS A 154 1.72 1.29 -0.36
C LYS A 154 1.46 0.26 -1.47
N SER A 155 2.38 -0.67 -1.73
CA SER A 155 2.27 -1.68 -2.77
C SER A 155 1.09 -2.63 -2.55
N GLU A 156 0.77 -2.91 -1.29
CA GLU A 156 -0.29 -3.85 -0.93
C GLU A 156 -1.69 -3.27 -1.09
N ILE A 157 -1.84 -1.96 -0.84
CA ILE A 157 -3.18 -1.34 -0.77
C ILE A 157 -3.48 -0.43 -1.96
N GLN A 158 -2.48 0.23 -2.57
CA GLN A 158 -2.68 1.16 -3.67
C GLN A 158 -3.46 0.58 -4.86
N PRO A 159 -3.26 -0.68 -5.29
CA PRO A 159 -3.97 -1.24 -6.45
C PRO A 159 -5.50 -1.12 -6.39
N TYR A 160 -6.09 -1.23 -5.19
CA TYR A 160 -7.54 -1.15 -4.98
C TYR A 160 -8.09 0.28 -5.13
N PHE A 161 -7.24 1.29 -4.95
CA PHE A 161 -7.64 2.69 -4.92
C PHE A 161 -7.30 3.49 -6.18
N LYS A 162 -6.55 2.91 -7.13
CA LYS A 162 -6.08 3.61 -8.36
C LYS A 162 -7.18 4.25 -9.21
N LYS A 163 -8.40 3.70 -9.17
CA LYS A 163 -9.54 4.22 -9.95
C LYS A 163 -10.12 5.51 -9.37
N PHE A 164 -9.94 5.77 -8.08
CA PHE A 164 -10.50 6.94 -7.41
C PHE A 164 -9.59 8.15 -7.57
N ARG A 165 -10.17 9.34 -7.49
CA ARG A 165 -9.45 10.62 -7.58
C ARG A 165 -9.43 11.30 -6.21
N LEU A 166 -8.43 12.15 -5.98
CA LEU A 166 -8.33 13.00 -4.79
C LEU A 166 -9.62 13.78 -4.57
N LEU A 167 -10.15 13.76 -3.34
CA LEU A 167 -11.29 14.59 -2.96
C LEU A 167 -10.88 16.06 -3.13
N LYS A 168 -11.65 16.83 -3.90
CA LYS A 168 -11.40 18.24 -4.23
C LYS A 168 -12.64 19.03 -3.85
#